data_AF-A0A7J4PJ75-F1
#
_entry.id   AF-A0A7J4PJ75-F1
#
_cell.length_a   1.000
_cell.length_b   1.000
_cell.length_c   1.000
_cell.angle_alpha   90.00
_cell.angle_beta   90.00
_cell.angle_gamma   90.00
#
_symmetry.space_group_name_H-M   'P 1'
#
loop_
_entity.id
_entity.type
_entity.pdbx_description
1 polymer ?
#
loop_
_entity_poly.entity_id
_entity_poly.type
_entity_poly.pdbx_seq_one_letter_code
_entity_poly.pdbx_strand_id
1 'polypeptide(L)'
;MGAREARGAGHKAVCVIALGFLVFLLFAGSGVVLATQIEVEGELPGEVEEKQVMSLVLTISNIPAAADLISFDTDLVRYGERPIYNFTGLELQSNNSSIVLPVEDNREKIVVRLNGRVPVIREVKQCDELTLIKYDPKLTGYAYYRVRLTDEDGNPLGESDTRTFTIVATGIEEFRGKMTLVDDSFFSVYLQDMFDKGLVTEANEIADHVIEEEEKEKEREEESSFSWGYVLGGIALLAVGFILGVRFGGSGEEEEE
;
A
#
# COMPACT_ATOMS: atom_id res chain seq x y z
N MET A 1 -75.39 30.54 -13.20
CA MET A 1 -74.49 29.45 -12.76
C MET A 1 -73.67 29.05 -13.99
N GLY A 2 -72.34 29.10 -13.96
CA GLY A 2 -71.51 28.53 -15.05
C GLY A 2 -70.69 29.49 -15.95
N ALA A 3 -70.04 30.53 -15.43
CA ALA A 3 -69.11 31.34 -16.25
C ALA A 3 -67.87 31.85 -15.48
N ARG A 4 -67.39 31.10 -14.48
CA ARG A 4 -66.14 31.44 -13.75
C ARG A 4 -65.05 30.37 -13.76
N GLU A 5 -65.30 29.18 -14.33
CA GLU A 5 -64.32 28.08 -14.29
C GLU A 5 -63.36 28.00 -15.49
N ALA A 6 -63.65 28.68 -16.61
CA ALA A 6 -62.87 28.47 -17.84
C ALA A 6 -61.50 29.18 -17.89
N ARG A 7 -61.26 30.22 -17.08
CA ARG A 7 -59.99 30.98 -17.11
C ARG A 7 -58.84 30.34 -16.32
N GLY A 8 -59.14 29.46 -15.37
CA GLY A 8 -58.12 28.77 -14.57
C GLY A 8 -57.51 27.54 -15.26
N ALA A 9 -58.24 26.92 -16.18
CA ALA A 9 -57.81 25.69 -16.85
C ALA A 9 -56.73 25.94 -17.92
N GLY A 10 -56.87 27.01 -18.72
CA GLY A 10 -55.90 27.35 -19.77
C GLY A 10 -54.53 27.77 -19.22
N HIS A 11 -54.49 28.49 -18.10
CA HIS A 11 -53.22 28.90 -17.50
C HIS A 11 -52.48 27.73 -16.83
N LYS A 12 -53.23 26.81 -16.20
CA LYS A 12 -52.66 25.56 -15.68
C LYS A 12 -52.12 24.66 -16.79
N ALA A 13 -52.84 24.55 -17.91
CA ALA A 13 -52.39 23.75 -19.06
C ALA A 13 -51.10 24.31 -19.69
N VAL A 14 -50.99 25.64 -19.84
CA VAL A 14 -49.78 26.29 -20.38
C VAL A 14 -48.59 26.12 -19.42
N CYS A 15 -48.80 26.24 -18.11
CA CYS A 15 -47.74 25.99 -17.13
C CYS A 15 -47.28 24.52 -17.11
N VAL A 16 -48.20 23.56 -17.27
CA VAL A 16 -47.85 22.12 -17.32
C VAL A 16 -47.07 21.79 -18.60
N ILE A 17 -47.43 22.38 -19.74
CA ILE A 17 -46.71 22.19 -21.00
C ILE A 17 -45.32 22.85 -20.94
N ALA A 18 -45.22 24.06 -20.39
CA ALA A 18 -43.93 24.74 -20.21
C ALA A 18 -43.00 23.99 -19.23
N LEU A 19 -43.56 23.46 -18.13
CA LEU A 19 -42.81 22.62 -17.19
C LEU A 19 -42.35 21.32 -17.85
N GLY A 20 -43.21 20.67 -18.63
CA GLY A 20 -42.87 19.46 -19.38
C GLY A 20 -41.77 19.71 -20.42
N PHE A 21 -41.81 20.86 -21.11
CA PHE A 21 -40.77 21.25 -22.06
C PHE A 21 -39.43 21.56 -21.37
N LEU A 22 -39.47 22.18 -20.19
CA LEU A 22 -38.27 22.45 -19.40
C LEU A 22 -37.66 21.17 -18.81
N VAL A 23 -38.50 20.23 -18.36
CA VAL A 23 -38.04 18.89 -17.93
C VAL A 23 -37.47 18.10 -19.10
N PHE A 24 -38.07 18.20 -20.29
CA PHE A 24 -37.53 17.58 -21.51
C PHE A 24 -36.18 18.18 -21.91
N LEU A 25 -36.01 19.51 -21.80
CA LEU A 25 -34.72 20.17 -22.04
C LEU A 25 -33.65 19.76 -21.01
N LEU A 26 -34.02 19.60 -19.74
CA LEU A 26 -33.11 19.11 -18.70
C LEU A 26 -32.67 17.66 -18.94
N PHE A 27 -33.55 16.80 -19.47
CA PHE A 27 -33.22 15.41 -19.81
C PHE A 27 -32.51 15.25 -21.18
N ALA A 28 -32.78 16.14 -22.13
CA ALA A 28 -32.13 16.14 -23.44
C ALA A 28 -30.69 16.68 -23.37
N GLY A 29 -30.38 17.50 -22.35
CA GLY A 29 -29.04 18.04 -22.12
C GLY A 29 -28.12 17.12 -21.31
N SER A 30 -28.63 16.09 -20.65
CA SER A 30 -27.81 15.08 -19.97
C SER A 30 -27.35 14.04 -20.99
N GLY A 31 -26.42 14.44 -21.86
CA GLY A 31 -25.62 13.48 -22.60
C GLY A 31 -24.95 12.54 -21.58
N VAL A 32 -25.16 11.24 -21.74
CA VAL A 32 -24.46 10.24 -20.94
C VAL A 32 -23.00 10.36 -21.33
N VAL A 33 -22.20 11.06 -20.52
CA VAL A 33 -20.74 11.08 -20.68
C VAL A 33 -20.28 9.68 -20.30
N LEU A 34 -20.18 8.81 -21.31
CA LEU A 34 -19.50 7.53 -21.19
C LEU A 34 -18.03 7.87 -20.93
N ALA A 35 -17.63 7.84 -19.66
CA ALA A 35 -16.23 7.91 -19.25
C ALA A 35 -15.50 6.79 -20.00
N THR A 36 -14.78 7.16 -21.04
CA THR A 36 -14.02 6.21 -21.85
C THR A 36 -12.68 6.05 -21.14
N GLN A 37 -12.49 4.93 -20.47
CA GLN A 37 -11.26 4.68 -19.73
C GLN A 37 -10.13 4.34 -20.70
N ILE A 38 -9.00 5.00 -20.54
CA ILE A 38 -7.78 4.72 -21.29
C ILE A 38 -7.29 3.34 -20.88
N GLU A 39 -6.96 2.51 -21.87
CA GLU A 39 -6.33 1.23 -21.61
C GLU A 39 -4.82 1.38 -21.78
N VAL A 40 -4.08 1.12 -20.71
CA VAL A 40 -2.62 1.10 -20.74
C VAL A 40 -2.16 -0.32 -20.48
N GLU A 41 -1.61 -0.98 -21.49
CA GLU A 41 -1.02 -2.31 -21.35
C GLU A 41 0.50 -2.21 -21.17
N GLY A 42 1.03 -2.96 -20.21
CA GLY A 42 2.46 -3.05 -19.93
C GLY A 42 2.73 -3.92 -18.71
N GLU A 43 3.73 -4.79 -18.79
CA GLU A 43 4.20 -5.56 -17.63
C GLU A 43 4.94 -4.63 -16.68
N LEU A 44 4.44 -4.54 -15.45
CA LEU A 44 5.03 -3.74 -14.40
C LEU A 44 5.71 -4.63 -13.36
N PRO A 45 6.94 -4.33 -12.94
CA PRO A 45 7.51 -4.98 -11.78
C PRO A 45 6.69 -4.63 -10.52
N GLY A 46 6.36 -5.60 -9.68
CA GLY A 46 5.70 -5.28 -8.39
C GLY A 46 6.62 -4.49 -7.46
N GLU A 47 7.89 -4.92 -7.41
CA GLU A 47 8.93 -4.38 -6.55
C GLU A 47 10.19 -4.06 -7.35
N VAL A 48 10.87 -2.98 -6.98
CA VAL A 48 12.09 -2.49 -7.64
C VAL A 48 13.08 -1.98 -6.61
N GLU A 49 14.38 -2.12 -6.88
CA GLU A 49 15.43 -1.58 -6.01
C GLU A 49 15.76 -0.12 -6.39
N GLU A 50 16.23 0.66 -5.42
CA GLU A 50 16.82 1.95 -5.72
C GLU A 50 17.96 1.84 -6.73
N LYS A 51 18.05 2.82 -7.63
CA LYS A 51 19.06 2.84 -8.71
C LYS A 51 18.93 1.68 -9.71
N GLN A 52 17.93 0.81 -9.59
CA GLN A 52 17.65 -0.20 -10.60
C GLN A 52 17.28 0.50 -11.91
N VAL A 53 17.89 0.04 -13.01
CA VAL A 53 17.60 0.53 -14.35
C VAL A 53 16.47 -0.31 -14.93
N MET A 54 15.43 0.35 -15.42
CA MET A 54 14.27 -0.29 -16.01
C MET A 54 13.97 0.22 -17.42
N SER A 55 13.34 -0.65 -18.20
CA SER A 55 12.82 -0.37 -19.53
C SER A 55 11.47 -1.05 -19.67
N LEU A 56 10.40 -0.26 -19.73
CA LEU A 56 9.03 -0.71 -19.83
C LEU A 56 8.47 -0.28 -21.19
N VAL A 57 7.58 -1.08 -21.76
CA VAL A 57 6.84 -0.72 -22.97
C VAL A 57 5.39 -0.55 -22.57
N LEU A 58 4.86 0.66 -22.77
CA LEU A 58 3.46 0.99 -22.53
C LEU A 58 2.76 1.09 -23.89
N THR A 59 1.67 0.36 -24.02
CA THR A 59 0.72 0.47 -25.13
C THR A 59 -0.51 1.21 -24.59
N ILE A 60 -0.78 2.39 -25.15
CA ILE A 60 -1.96 3.18 -24.83
C ILE A 60 -2.96 2.99 -25.96
N SER A 61 -4.14 2.48 -25.65
CA SER A 61 -5.26 2.23 -26.56
C SER A 61 -6.55 2.88 -26.05
N ASN A 62 -7.60 2.84 -26.87
CA ASN A 62 -8.91 3.43 -26.59
C ASN A 62 -8.85 4.94 -26.30
N ILE A 63 -7.99 5.66 -27.02
CA ILE A 63 -7.87 7.11 -26.91
C ILE A 63 -9.19 7.73 -27.39
N PRO A 64 -9.92 8.50 -26.55
CA PRO A 64 -11.20 9.08 -26.92
C PRO A 64 -11.03 10.11 -28.04
N ALA A 65 -11.98 10.17 -28.97
CA ALA A 65 -11.96 11.15 -30.06
C ALA A 65 -12.06 12.60 -29.59
N ALA A 66 -12.50 12.82 -28.35
CA ALA A 66 -12.57 14.15 -27.73
C ALA A 66 -11.23 14.58 -27.09
N ALA A 67 -10.20 13.73 -27.10
CA ALA A 67 -8.91 14.05 -26.51
C ALA A 67 -8.03 14.81 -27.49
N ASP A 68 -7.56 15.99 -27.05
CA ASP A 68 -6.68 16.85 -27.83
C ASP A 68 -5.22 16.68 -27.39
N LEU A 69 -4.99 16.37 -26.11
CA LEU A 69 -3.66 16.25 -25.53
C LEU A 69 -3.53 14.97 -24.69
N ILE A 70 -2.35 14.37 -24.77
CA ILE A 70 -1.92 13.28 -23.90
C ILE A 70 -0.65 13.69 -23.14
N SER A 71 -0.67 13.55 -21.82
CA SER A 71 0.50 13.82 -20.98
C SER A 71 1.02 12.54 -20.34
N PHE A 72 2.34 12.46 -20.25
CA PHE A 72 3.09 11.38 -19.63
C PHE A 72 3.97 11.97 -18.55
N ASP A 73 3.82 11.48 -17.31
CA ASP A 73 4.67 11.84 -16.18
C ASP A 73 5.33 10.60 -15.59
N THR A 74 6.54 10.75 -15.06
CA THR A 74 7.25 9.74 -14.29
C THR A 74 8.18 10.41 -13.28
N ASP A 75 8.53 9.71 -12.20
CA ASP A 75 9.61 10.09 -11.29
C ASP A 75 10.93 9.35 -11.56
N LEU A 76 10.96 8.51 -12.59
CA LEU A 76 12.19 7.86 -13.03
C LEU A 76 13.22 8.90 -13.48
N VAL A 77 14.47 8.66 -13.08
CA VAL A 77 15.58 9.53 -13.41
C VAL A 77 16.27 9.03 -14.68
N ARG A 78 16.67 9.93 -15.57
CA ARG A 78 17.46 9.58 -16.76
C ARG A 78 18.72 8.80 -16.37
N TYR A 79 19.02 7.75 -17.14
CA TYR A 79 20.21 6.93 -16.95
C TYR A 79 20.99 6.75 -18.26
N GLY A 80 22.22 7.26 -18.27
CA GLY A 80 23.09 7.23 -19.44
C GLY A 80 22.52 8.00 -20.64
N GLU A 81 22.81 7.49 -21.84
CA GLU A 81 22.40 8.11 -23.10
C GLU A 81 20.97 7.77 -23.54
N ARG A 82 20.27 6.87 -22.83
CA ARG A 82 18.91 6.47 -23.19
C ARG A 82 17.91 7.56 -22.77
N PRO A 83 17.00 7.99 -23.66
CA PRO A 83 15.96 8.94 -23.31
C PRO A 83 14.93 8.29 -22.38
N ILE A 84 14.31 9.12 -21.54
CA ILE A 84 13.24 8.69 -20.64
C ILE A 84 12.08 8.14 -21.46
N TYR A 85 11.62 8.91 -22.44
CA TYR A 85 10.56 8.49 -23.35
C TYR A 85 11.10 8.28 -24.75
N ASN A 86 10.70 7.18 -25.38
CA ASN A 86 10.93 6.91 -26.80
C ASN A 86 9.62 6.41 -27.43
N PHE A 87 9.03 7.24 -28.28
CA PHE A 87 7.73 6.98 -28.91
C PHE A 87 7.91 6.26 -30.24
N THR A 88 7.37 5.06 -30.33
CA THR A 88 7.48 4.24 -31.55
C THR A 88 6.54 4.78 -32.62
N GLY A 89 7.08 5.07 -33.81
CA GLY A 89 6.29 5.59 -34.93
C GLY A 89 6.05 7.11 -34.93
N LEU A 90 6.51 7.83 -33.89
CA LEU A 90 6.40 9.31 -33.81
C LEU A 90 7.73 10.04 -33.98
N GLU A 91 8.84 9.30 -34.16
CA GLU A 91 10.21 9.83 -34.20
C GLU A 91 10.55 10.80 -33.05
N LEU A 92 9.88 10.62 -31.91
CA LEU A 92 9.94 11.52 -30.78
C LEU A 92 10.61 10.87 -29.58
N GLN A 93 11.54 11.61 -28.96
CA GLN A 93 12.25 11.19 -27.76
C GLN A 93 12.30 12.35 -26.77
N SER A 94 12.27 12.02 -25.48
CA SER A 94 12.35 13.02 -24.41
C SER A 94 13.20 12.55 -23.24
N ASN A 95 14.00 13.47 -22.73
CA ASN A 95 14.78 13.30 -21.49
C ASN A 95 14.08 13.90 -20.27
N ASN A 96 12.94 14.56 -20.46
CA ASN A 96 12.18 15.16 -19.38
C ASN A 96 11.31 14.11 -18.70
N SER A 97 11.07 14.28 -17.40
CA SER A 97 10.16 13.44 -16.61
C SER A 97 8.69 13.62 -16.99
N SER A 98 8.35 14.78 -17.58
CA SER A 98 7.02 15.10 -18.09
C SER A 98 7.08 15.49 -19.57
N ILE A 99 6.14 14.99 -20.36
CA ILE A 99 5.94 15.38 -21.75
C ILE A 99 4.45 15.38 -22.10
N VAL A 100 4.04 16.37 -22.90
CA VAL A 100 2.68 16.50 -23.43
C VAL A 100 2.74 16.41 -24.95
N LEU A 101 1.89 15.59 -25.54
CA LEU A 101 1.77 15.40 -26.99
C LEU A 101 0.36 15.77 -27.44
N PRO A 102 0.20 16.38 -28.63
CA PRO A 102 -1.09 16.44 -29.28
C PRO A 102 -1.54 15.03 -29.69
N VAL A 103 -2.83 14.75 -29.50
CA VAL A 103 -3.48 13.56 -30.03
C VAL A 103 -3.90 13.90 -31.45
N GLU A 104 -3.30 13.23 -32.44
CA GLU A 104 -3.72 13.38 -33.84
C GLU A 104 -5.06 12.67 -34.07
N ASP A 105 -5.90 13.25 -34.93
CA ASP A 105 -7.16 12.67 -35.37
C ASP A 105 -6.98 11.21 -35.81
N ASN A 106 -7.82 10.31 -35.29
CA ASN A 106 -7.84 8.86 -35.56
C ASN A 106 -6.61 8.07 -35.06
N ARG A 107 -5.82 8.61 -34.12
CA ARG A 107 -4.76 7.82 -33.48
C ARG A 107 -5.36 6.81 -32.49
N GLU A 108 -5.50 5.56 -32.94
CA GLU A 108 -6.07 4.47 -32.13
C GLU A 108 -5.11 3.97 -31.02
N LYS A 109 -3.80 4.10 -31.24
CA LYS A 109 -2.77 3.53 -30.37
C LYS A 109 -1.50 4.37 -30.31
N ILE A 110 -0.92 4.50 -29.12
CA ILE A 110 0.42 5.05 -28.89
C ILE A 110 1.27 3.99 -28.19
N VAL A 111 2.47 3.74 -28.70
CA VAL A 111 3.44 2.84 -28.06
C VAL A 111 4.65 3.64 -27.62
N VAL A 112 4.91 3.66 -26.31
CA VAL A 112 6.05 4.36 -25.72
C VAL A 112 6.92 3.39 -24.94
N ARG A 113 8.22 3.47 -25.16
CA ARG A 113 9.22 2.83 -24.30
C ARG A 113 9.65 3.85 -23.25
N LEU A 114 9.35 3.53 -22.00
CA LEU A 114 9.80 4.26 -20.82
C LEU A 114 11.11 3.64 -20.34
N ASN A 115 12.18 4.43 -20.28
CA ASN A 115 13.45 4.03 -19.70
C ASN A 115 13.79 4.94 -18.53
N GLY A 116 14.45 4.40 -17.53
CA GLY A 116 14.95 5.22 -16.47
C GLY A 116 15.54 4.41 -15.35
N ARG A 117 15.97 5.13 -14.33
CA ARG A 117 16.51 4.57 -13.11
C ARG A 117 15.61 4.99 -11.95
N VAL A 118 15.28 4.01 -11.11
CA VAL A 118 14.50 4.23 -9.89
C VAL A 118 15.21 5.29 -9.03
N PRO A 119 14.49 6.32 -8.55
CA PRO A 119 15.08 7.34 -7.69
C PRO A 119 15.64 6.73 -6.40
N VAL A 120 16.58 7.46 -5.81
CA VAL A 120 17.11 7.11 -4.48
C VAL A 120 16.21 7.77 -3.45
N ILE A 121 15.64 6.97 -2.55
CA ILE A 121 14.76 7.42 -1.47
C ILE A 121 15.48 7.49 -0.12
N ARG A 122 16.69 6.91 0.00
CA ARG A 122 17.55 6.96 1.18
C ARG A 122 18.86 7.73 0.97
N GLU A 123 19.17 8.62 1.90
CA GLU A 123 20.48 9.22 2.05
C GLU A 123 21.30 8.38 3.04
N VAL A 124 22.43 7.83 2.58
CA VAL A 124 23.37 7.09 3.42
C VAL A 124 24.58 7.97 3.71
N LYS A 125 24.80 8.26 4.98
CA LYS A 125 25.95 9.03 5.45
C LYS A 125 26.73 8.22 6.49
N GLN A 126 27.99 7.97 6.19
CA GLN A 126 28.91 7.34 7.14
C GLN A 126 29.53 8.40 8.04
N CYS A 127 29.43 8.20 9.35
CA CYS A 127 30.00 9.06 10.39
C CYS A 127 30.83 8.18 11.33
N ASP A 128 32.15 8.18 11.15
CA ASP A 128 33.07 7.30 11.87
C ASP A 128 32.66 5.82 11.78
N GLU A 129 32.27 5.22 12.91
CA GLU A 129 31.81 3.82 13.01
C GLU A 129 30.29 3.66 12.79
N LEU A 130 29.54 4.75 12.62
CA LEU A 130 28.08 4.73 12.50
C LEU A 130 27.62 4.98 11.06
N THR A 131 26.55 4.29 10.66
CA THR A 131 25.90 4.50 9.35
C THR A 131 24.54 5.14 9.52
N LEU A 132 24.43 6.42 9.18
CA LEU A 132 23.17 7.15 9.21
C LEU A 132 22.43 6.96 7.88
N ILE A 133 21.25 6.36 7.93
CA ILE A 133 20.34 6.19 6.80
C ILE A 133 19.11 7.06 7.05
N LYS A 134 18.99 8.17 6.30
CA LYS A 134 17.80 9.03 6.35
C LYS A 134 16.92 8.78 5.14
N TYR A 135 15.65 8.56 5.37
CA TYR A 135 14.66 8.45 4.29
C TYR A 135 14.12 9.84 3.95
N ASP A 136 13.96 10.15 2.67
CA ASP A 136 13.31 11.40 2.26
C ASP A 136 11.81 11.29 2.60
N PRO A 137 11.29 12.14 3.51
CA PRO A 137 9.88 12.09 3.91
C PRO A 137 8.91 12.44 2.77
N LYS A 138 9.41 12.98 1.65
CA LYS A 138 8.62 13.30 0.46
C LYS A 138 8.55 12.17 -0.56
N LEU A 139 9.43 11.17 -0.46
CA LEU A 139 9.46 10.04 -1.38
C LEU A 139 8.68 8.89 -0.77
N THR A 140 7.59 8.51 -1.43
CA THR A 140 6.53 7.66 -0.87
C THR A 140 6.91 6.18 -0.76
N GLY A 141 8.17 5.81 -0.97
CA GLY A 141 8.57 4.41 -1.13
C GLY A 141 8.08 3.79 -2.44
N TYR A 142 7.60 4.61 -3.38
CA TYR A 142 7.13 4.16 -4.69
C TYR A 142 7.79 4.97 -5.81
N ALA A 143 8.02 4.32 -6.95
CA ALA A 143 8.21 4.97 -8.24
C ALA A 143 6.88 4.95 -9.01
N TYR A 144 6.67 5.83 -9.99
CA TYR A 144 5.44 5.82 -10.78
C TYR A 144 5.63 6.23 -12.24
N TYR A 145 4.62 5.86 -13.03
CA TYR A 145 4.28 6.63 -14.23
C TYR A 145 2.80 6.98 -14.23
N ARG A 146 2.46 7.99 -15.01
CA ARG A 146 1.10 8.50 -15.11
C ARG A 146 0.81 8.95 -16.54
N VAL A 147 -0.33 8.52 -17.06
CA VAL A 147 -0.88 8.95 -18.35
C VAL A 147 -2.19 9.69 -18.11
N ARG A 148 -2.36 10.84 -18.74
CA ARG A 148 -3.61 11.62 -18.69
C ARG A 148 -3.98 12.12 -20.08
N LEU A 149 -5.27 12.07 -20.38
CA LEU A 149 -5.84 12.74 -21.55
C LEU A 149 -6.60 13.98 -21.11
N THR A 150 -6.40 15.07 -21.86
CA THR A 150 -7.08 16.34 -21.64
C THR A 150 -7.62 16.90 -22.96
N ASP A 151 -8.59 17.80 -22.84
CA ASP A 151 -9.03 18.66 -23.94
C ASP A 151 -8.00 19.78 -24.21
N GLU A 152 -8.26 20.61 -25.23
CA GLU A 152 -7.44 21.79 -25.58
C GLU A 152 -7.28 22.79 -24.42
N ASP A 153 -8.28 22.86 -23.52
CA ASP A 153 -8.30 23.74 -22.36
C ASP A 153 -7.55 23.14 -21.15
N GLY A 154 -7.08 21.89 -21.26
CA GLY A 154 -6.35 21.16 -20.23
C GLY A 154 -7.25 20.47 -19.18
N ASN A 155 -8.55 20.36 -19.42
CA ASN A 155 -9.45 19.63 -18.54
C ASN A 155 -9.31 18.12 -18.76
N PRO A 156 -9.30 17.30 -17.69
CA PRO A 156 -9.17 15.86 -17.82
C PRO A 156 -10.42 15.23 -18.44
N LEU A 157 -10.21 14.30 -19.38
CA LEU A 157 -11.29 13.60 -20.11
C LEU A 157 -11.62 12.21 -19.54
N GLY A 158 -11.25 11.96 -18.29
CA GLY A 158 -11.46 10.69 -17.62
C GLY A 158 -10.50 10.52 -16.44
N GLU A 159 -10.45 9.31 -15.90
CA GLU A 159 -9.45 8.96 -14.91
C GLU A 159 -8.07 8.81 -15.54
N SER A 160 -7.05 9.22 -14.79
CA SER A 160 -5.65 9.03 -15.17
C SER A 160 -5.23 7.59 -14.91
N ASP A 161 -4.56 6.94 -15.87
CA ASP A 161 -3.85 5.69 -15.58
C ASP A 161 -2.56 6.04 -14.85
N THR A 162 -2.57 5.87 -13.53
CA THR A 162 -1.38 6.01 -12.68
C THR A 162 -1.03 4.63 -12.16
N ARG A 163 0.20 4.18 -12.41
CA ARG A 163 0.71 2.93 -11.85
C ARG A 163 2.00 3.16 -11.08
N THR A 164 2.08 2.46 -9.95
CA THR A 164 3.15 2.61 -8.97
C THR A 164 3.92 1.30 -8.83
N PHE A 165 5.22 1.42 -8.58
CA PHE A 165 6.14 0.33 -8.29
C PHE A 165 6.68 0.53 -6.87
N THR A 166 6.65 -0.50 -6.03
CA THR A 166 7.22 -0.41 -4.68
C THR A 166 8.73 -0.38 -4.75
N ILE A 167 9.37 0.62 -4.15
CA ILE A 167 10.81 0.68 -4.01
C ILE A 167 11.20 -0.09 -2.76
N VAL A 168 11.89 -1.22 -2.94
CA VAL A 168 12.32 -2.08 -1.84
C VAL A 168 13.29 -1.30 -0.95
N ALA A 169 12.86 -1.08 0.29
CA ALA A 169 13.65 -0.49 1.36
C ALA A 169 13.81 -1.52 2.48
N THR A 170 14.61 -2.56 2.24
CA THR A 170 14.75 -3.76 3.08
C THR A 170 14.93 -3.43 4.57
N GLY A 171 15.71 -2.39 4.90
CA GLY A 171 15.92 -1.98 6.29
C GLY A 171 14.69 -1.43 7.03
N ILE A 172 13.67 -0.89 6.33
CA ILE A 172 12.41 -0.46 6.95
C ILE A 172 11.53 -1.67 7.26
N GLU A 173 11.38 -2.58 6.32
CA GLU A 173 10.47 -3.72 6.47
C GLU A 173 10.98 -4.70 7.52
N GLU A 174 12.29 -4.97 7.51
CA GLU A 174 12.95 -5.79 8.55
C GLU A 174 12.75 -5.18 9.94
N PHE A 175 13.02 -3.87 10.08
CA PHE A 175 12.86 -3.20 11.37
C PHE A 175 11.41 -3.19 11.85
N ARG A 176 10.45 -2.89 10.97
CA ARG A 176 9.02 -2.93 11.31
C ARG A 176 8.55 -4.32 11.72
N GLY A 177 9.07 -5.37 11.08
CA GLY A 177 8.82 -6.75 11.49
C GLY A 177 9.33 -7.02 12.91
N LYS A 178 10.59 -6.69 13.19
CA LYS A 178 11.20 -6.86 14.51
C LYS A 178 10.48 -6.09 15.62
N MET A 179 10.02 -4.88 15.33
CA MET A 179 9.27 -4.05 16.27
C MET A 179 7.94 -4.67 16.73
N THR A 180 7.40 -5.66 16.00
CA THR A 180 6.21 -6.41 16.45
C THR A 180 6.53 -7.52 17.45
N LEU A 181 7.81 -7.87 17.60
CA LEU A 181 8.32 -8.93 18.47
C LEU A 181 8.87 -8.39 19.79
N VAL A 182 9.12 -7.08 19.88
CA VAL A 182 9.59 -6.40 21.10
C VAL A 182 8.39 -6.10 22.00
N ASP A 183 8.30 -6.78 23.15
CA ASP A 183 7.23 -6.58 24.12
C ASP A 183 7.50 -5.40 25.07
N ASP A 184 8.77 -5.07 25.32
CA ASP A 184 9.13 -3.95 26.19
C ASP A 184 8.79 -2.57 25.58
N SER A 185 7.87 -1.86 26.24
CA SER A 185 7.39 -0.54 25.80
C SER A 185 8.47 0.56 25.76
N PHE A 186 9.48 0.50 26.62
CA PHE A 186 10.60 1.43 26.60
C PHE A 186 11.50 1.15 25.39
N PHE A 187 11.87 -0.11 25.17
CA PHE A 187 12.70 -0.48 24.02
C PHE A 187 11.98 -0.19 22.71
N SER A 188 10.67 -0.45 22.63
CA SER A 188 9.87 -0.10 21.46
C SER A 188 9.98 1.39 21.08
N VAL A 189 9.78 2.29 22.04
CA VAL A 189 9.89 3.73 21.79
C VAL A 189 11.34 4.16 21.49
N TYR A 190 12.31 3.58 22.20
CA TYR A 190 13.72 3.92 22.04
C TYR A 190 14.28 3.50 20.68
N LEU A 191 13.97 2.27 20.24
CA LEU A 191 14.38 1.74 18.94
C LEU A 191 13.74 2.54 17.80
N GLN A 192 12.47 2.91 17.93
CA GLN A 192 11.80 3.77 16.95
C GLN A 192 12.48 5.15 16.85
N ASP A 193 12.84 5.77 17.99
CA ASP A 193 13.54 7.05 17.99
C ASP A 193 14.95 6.97 17.37
N MET A 194 15.68 5.87 17.59
CA MET A 194 16.95 5.61 16.91
C MET A 194 16.77 5.47 15.40
N PHE A 195 15.78 4.68 14.98
CA PHE A 195 15.44 4.47 13.58
C PHE A 195 15.08 5.79 12.88
N ASP A 196 14.24 6.61 13.52
CA ASP A 196 13.81 7.91 12.99
C ASP A 196 14.98 8.92 12.88
N LYS A 197 16.00 8.79 13.73
CA LYS A 197 17.25 9.57 13.64
C LYS A 197 18.19 9.07 12.54
N GLY A 198 17.86 7.93 11.93
CA GLY A 198 18.59 7.30 10.85
C GLY A 198 19.63 6.28 11.33
N LEU A 199 19.65 5.91 12.60
CA LEU A 199 20.50 4.83 13.14
C LEU A 199 19.85 3.47 12.85
N VAL A 200 19.58 3.22 11.57
CA VAL A 200 18.77 2.08 11.13
C VAL A 200 19.49 0.76 11.40
N THR A 201 20.80 0.71 11.16
CA THR A 201 21.60 -0.50 11.40
C THR A 201 21.70 -0.79 12.89
N GLU A 202 22.03 0.22 13.69
CA GLU A 202 22.20 0.09 15.13
C GLU A 202 20.88 -0.22 15.83
N ALA A 203 19.77 0.39 15.41
CA ALA A 203 18.44 0.07 15.92
C ALA A 203 18.04 -1.38 15.59
N ASN A 204 18.38 -1.89 14.41
CA ASN A 204 18.11 -3.27 14.04
C ASN A 204 18.94 -4.27 14.86
N GLU A 205 20.23 -4.00 15.10
CA GLU A 205 21.09 -4.86 15.92
C GLU A 205 20.65 -4.90 17.38
N ILE A 206 20.25 -3.76 17.95
CA ILE A 206 19.73 -3.71 19.32
C ILE A 206 18.37 -4.43 19.39
N ALA A 207 17.50 -4.27 18.38
CA ALA A 207 16.23 -4.99 18.33
C ALA A 207 16.44 -6.52 18.33
N ASP A 208 17.42 -7.03 17.59
CA ASP A 208 17.75 -8.46 17.59
C ASP A 208 18.15 -8.96 18.98
N HIS A 209 18.99 -8.19 19.67
CA HIS A 209 19.40 -8.53 21.03
C HIS A 209 18.25 -8.50 22.04
N VAL A 210 17.36 -7.50 21.95
CA VAL A 210 16.19 -7.40 22.84
C VAL A 210 15.24 -8.58 22.62
N ILE A 211 14.94 -8.93 21.37
CA ILE A 211 14.08 -10.07 21.04
C ILE A 211 14.71 -11.37 21.56
N GLU A 212 16.02 -11.57 21.35
CA GLU A 212 16.72 -12.76 21.84
C GLU A 212 16.71 -12.86 23.37
N GLU A 213 16.81 -11.75 24.10
CA GLU A 213 16.70 -11.73 25.56
C GLU A 213 15.27 -12.03 26.03
N GLU A 214 14.25 -11.42 25.41
CA GLU A 214 12.85 -11.66 25.74
C GLU A 214 12.43 -13.12 25.47
N GLU A 215 12.92 -13.74 24.39
CA GLU A 215 12.70 -15.16 24.11
C GLU A 215 13.34 -16.04 25.19
N LYS A 216 14.58 -15.75 25.60
CA LYS A 216 15.26 -16.50 26.68
C LYS A 216 14.57 -16.35 28.03
N GLU A 217 14.00 -15.18 28.33
CA GLU A 217 13.23 -14.98 29.56
C GLU A 217 11.93 -15.79 29.54
N LYS A 218 11.20 -15.79 28.41
CA LYS A 218 10.00 -16.61 28.23
C LYS A 218 10.30 -18.10 28.40
N GLU A 219 11.38 -18.61 27.79
CA GLU A 219 11.81 -20.00 27.96
C GLU A 219 12.14 -20.33 29.42
N ARG A 220 12.81 -19.43 30.16
CA ARG A 220 13.10 -19.62 31.58
C ARG A 220 11.85 -19.58 32.45
N GLU A 221 10.88 -18.73 32.15
CA GLU A 221 9.62 -18.68 32.88
C GLU A 221 8.82 -19.97 32.68
N GLU A 222 8.79 -20.50 31.45
CA GLU A 222 8.18 -21.79 31.11
C GLU A 222 8.89 -22.96 31.80
N GLU A 223 10.22 -22.98 31.87
CA GLU A 223 10.99 -24.00 32.61
C GLU A 223 10.87 -23.85 34.14
N SER A 224 10.75 -22.62 34.66
CA SER A 224 10.60 -22.35 36.10
C SER A 224 9.18 -22.63 36.61
N SER A 225 8.22 -22.83 35.70
CA SER A 225 6.90 -23.41 35.99
C SER A 225 7.00 -24.92 36.30
N PHE A 226 8.07 -25.33 36.98
CA PHE A 226 8.17 -26.59 37.70
C PHE A 226 7.05 -26.59 38.75
N SER A 227 5.92 -27.16 38.35
CA SER A 227 4.64 -26.91 38.99
C SER A 227 4.70 -27.31 40.47
N TRP A 228 4.62 -26.31 41.34
CA TRP A 228 4.33 -26.52 42.76
C TRP A 228 3.05 -27.35 42.95
N GLY A 229 2.17 -27.39 41.94
CA GLY A 229 1.00 -28.26 41.89
C GLY A 229 1.33 -29.76 41.91
N TYR A 230 2.40 -30.21 41.23
CA TYR A 230 2.83 -31.62 41.29
C TYR A 230 3.45 -31.97 42.64
N VAL A 231 4.21 -31.06 43.23
CA VAL A 231 4.80 -31.24 44.56
C VAL A 231 3.71 -31.30 45.65
N LEU A 232 2.78 -30.34 45.63
CA LEU A 232 1.65 -30.30 46.57
C LEU A 232 0.67 -31.47 46.35
N GLY A 233 0.41 -31.84 45.09
CA GLY A 233 -0.41 -33.01 44.74
C GLY A 233 0.22 -34.33 45.18
N GLY A 234 1.54 -34.48 45.03
CA GLY A 234 2.28 -35.64 45.52
C GLY A 234 2.25 -35.79 47.05
N ILE A 235 2.40 -34.68 47.77
CA ILE A 235 2.29 -34.66 49.25
C ILE A 235 0.87 -35.05 49.71
N ALA A 236 -0.17 -34.56 49.02
CA ALA A 236 -1.56 -34.90 49.34
C ALA A 236 -1.85 -36.40 49.11
N LEU A 237 -1.36 -36.98 48.01
CA LEU A 237 -1.51 -38.42 47.73
C LEU A 237 -0.80 -39.30 48.76
N LEU A 238 0.41 -38.92 49.19
CA LEU A 238 1.12 -39.64 50.26
C LEU A 238 0.38 -39.57 51.60
N ALA A 239 -0.21 -38.42 51.94
CA ALA A 239 -0.99 -38.27 53.17
C ALA A 239 -2.26 -39.16 53.15
N VAL A 240 -2.97 -39.22 52.03
CA VAL A 240 -4.15 -40.09 51.87
C VAL A 240 -3.77 -41.58 51.91
N GLY A 241 -2.67 -41.96 51.24
CA GLY A 241 -2.14 -43.32 51.27
C GLY A 241 -1.72 -43.76 52.67
N PHE A 242 -1.10 -42.87 53.46
CA PHE A 242 -0.74 -43.15 54.85
C PHE A 242 -1.98 -43.37 55.73
N ILE A 243 -3.01 -42.52 55.61
CA ILE A 243 -4.25 -42.65 56.39
C ILE A 243 -5.00 -43.95 56.05
N LEU A 244 -5.06 -44.33 54.77
CA LEU A 244 -5.71 -45.57 54.34
C LEU A 244 -4.88 -46.82 54.70
N GLY A 245 -3.55 -46.75 54.57
CA GLY A 245 -2.65 -47.85 54.93
C GLY A 245 -2.65 -48.18 56.41
N VAL A 246 -2.71 -47.16 57.28
CA VAL A 246 -2.83 -47.35 58.74
C VAL A 246 -4.19 -47.97 59.13
N ARG A 247 -5.24 -47.80 58.30
CA ARG A 247 -6.58 -48.36 58.58
C ARG A 247 -6.76 -49.80 58.10
N PHE A 248 -6.02 -50.25 57.08
CA PHE A 248 -6.14 -51.60 56.52
C PHE A 248 -5.00 -52.56 56.89
N GLY A 249 -3.87 -52.08 57.41
CA GLY A 249 -2.74 -52.94 57.84
C GLY A 249 -2.86 -53.54 59.24
N GLY A 250 -4.00 -53.38 59.93
CA GLY A 250 -4.21 -53.84 61.31
C GLY A 250 -4.83 -55.22 61.47
N SER A 251 -4.97 -56.00 60.40
CA SER A 251 -5.53 -57.36 60.46
C SER A 251 -4.72 -58.34 59.60
N GLY A 252 -3.55 -58.76 60.09
CA GLY A 252 -3.13 -60.16 59.95
C GLY A 252 -3.66 -60.88 61.19
N GLU A 253 -4.58 -61.83 61.08
CA GLU A 253 -4.28 -63.24 60.78
C GLU A 253 -3.15 -63.75 61.69
N GLU A 254 -3.52 -64.16 62.91
CA GLU A 254 -2.80 -65.21 63.63
C GLU A 254 -3.45 -66.55 63.25
N GLU A 255 -2.59 -67.46 62.81
CA GLU A 255 -2.84 -68.76 62.19
C GLU A 255 -3.40 -69.81 63.17
N GLU A 256 -4.02 -70.84 62.60
CA GLU A 256 -4.45 -72.08 63.25
C GLU A 256 -3.25 -72.85 63.86
N GLU A 257 -3.34 -73.19 65.14
CA GLU A 257 -3.14 -74.55 65.71
C GLU A 257 -3.93 -74.70 67.03
#